data_AF-A0A382U523-F1
#
_entry.id   AF-A0A382U523-F1
#
_cell.length_a   1.000
_cell.length_b   1.000
_cell.length_c   1.000
_cell.angle_alpha   90.00
_cell.angle_beta   90.00
_cell.angle_gamma   90.00
#
_symmetry.space_group_name_H-M   'P 1'
#
loop_
_entity.id
_entity.type
_entity.pdbx_description
1 polymer ?
#
loop_
_entity_poly.entity_id
_entity_poly.type
_entity_poly.pdbx_seq_one_letter_code
_entity_poly.pdbx_strand_id
1 'polypeptide(L)'
;KEKKDFVVGRLSQIKENLENAENELILFLESNKNLTNSPNLIVQYSRMEQEVSLHNQLYITLSDQLEIAKIDEKNNTSTVFILDSPHIISYKAGRGFLESIIALFIILFALILVFEAYNKRDQLFYLKR
;
A
#
# COMPACT_ATOMS: atom_id res chain seq x y z
N LYS A 1 2.60 -5.62 -6.59
CA LYS A 1 2.55 -6.92 -7.29
C LYS A 1 2.00 -6.78 -8.72
N GLU A 2 0.77 -6.26 -8.91
CA GLU A 2 0.13 -6.10 -10.24
C GLU A 2 0.98 -5.36 -11.30
N LYS A 3 1.67 -4.27 -10.93
CA LYS A 3 2.54 -3.52 -11.86
C LYS A 3 3.72 -4.35 -12.41
N LYS A 4 4.32 -5.22 -11.58
CA LYS A 4 5.43 -6.09 -12.01
C LYS A 4 4.95 -7.14 -13.00
N ASP A 5 3.85 -7.79 -12.67
CA ASP A 5 3.29 -8.87 -13.48
C ASP A 5 2.82 -8.33 -14.85
N PHE A 6 2.28 -7.10 -14.89
CA PHE A 6 1.99 -6.38 -16.13
C PHE A 6 3.25 -6.10 -16.98
N VAL A 7 4.32 -5.56 -16.37
CA VAL A 7 5.58 -5.25 -17.09
C VAL A 7 6.23 -6.52 -17.63
N VAL A 8 6.21 -7.62 -16.87
CA VAL A 8 6.74 -8.92 -17.32
C VAL A 8 5.96 -9.44 -18.53
N GLY A 9 4.63 -9.41 -18.48
CA GLY A 9 3.81 -9.82 -19.62
C GLY A 9 4.07 -8.97 -20.86
N ARG A 10 4.19 -7.65 -20.69
CA ARG A 10 4.50 -6.74 -21.79
C ARG A 10 5.89 -6.98 -22.38
N LEU A 11 6.88 -7.25 -21.55
CA LEU A 11 8.25 -7.54 -21.96
C LEU A 11 8.33 -8.82 -22.78
N SER A 12 7.57 -9.86 -22.39
CA SER A 12 7.43 -11.09 -23.19
C SER A 12 6.85 -10.81 -24.57
N GLN A 13 5.79 -9.99 -24.65
CA GLN A 13 5.18 -9.64 -25.93
C GLN A 13 6.13 -8.84 -26.83
N ILE A 14 6.86 -7.87 -26.27
CA ILE A 14 7.80 -7.06 -27.04
C ILE A 14 8.98 -7.91 -27.53
N LYS A 15 9.42 -8.89 -26.73
CA LYS A 15 10.43 -9.85 -27.14
C LYS A 15 9.98 -10.68 -28.34
N GLU A 16 8.76 -11.22 -28.30
CA GLU A 16 8.18 -11.96 -29.44
C GLU A 16 8.09 -11.07 -30.69
N ASN A 17 7.64 -9.82 -30.54
CA ASN A 17 7.58 -8.88 -31.65
C ASN A 17 8.97 -8.55 -32.23
N LEU A 18 9.98 -8.40 -31.36
CA LEU A 18 11.36 -8.19 -31.79
C LEU A 18 11.88 -9.38 -32.60
N GLU A 19 11.70 -10.60 -32.07
CA GLU A 19 12.11 -11.84 -32.76
C GLU A 19 11.41 -11.98 -34.12
N ASN A 20 10.12 -11.64 -34.20
CA ASN A 20 9.38 -11.65 -35.46
C ASN A 20 9.93 -10.62 -36.47
N ALA A 21 10.18 -9.38 -36.04
CA ALA A 21 10.74 -8.34 -36.89
C ALA A 21 12.17 -8.69 -37.38
N GLU A 22 12.99 -9.29 -36.52
CA GLU A 22 14.33 -9.78 -36.88
C GLU A 22 14.24 -10.91 -37.91
N ASN A 23 13.33 -11.86 -37.72
CA ASN A 23 13.11 -12.95 -38.67
C ASN A 23 12.62 -12.45 -40.04
N GLU A 24 11.71 -11.48 -40.06
CA GLU A 24 11.26 -10.85 -41.31
C GLU A 24 12.41 -10.14 -42.04
N LEU A 25 13.27 -9.42 -41.30
CA LEU A 25 14.45 -8.78 -41.86
C LEU A 25 15.44 -9.81 -42.44
N ILE A 26 15.66 -10.92 -41.73
CA ILE A 26 16.52 -12.02 -42.21
C ILE A 26 15.97 -12.60 -43.51
N LEU A 27 14.68 -12.96 -43.55
CA LEU A 27 14.04 -13.50 -44.75
C LEU A 27 14.09 -12.51 -45.92
N PHE A 28 13.93 -11.21 -45.65
CA PHE A 28 14.06 -10.17 -46.66
C PHE A 28 15.49 -10.10 -47.24
N LEU A 29 16.51 -10.16 -46.39
CA LEU A 29 17.92 -10.15 -46.80
C LEU A 29 18.32 -11.42 -47.57
N GLU A 30 17.82 -12.59 -47.15
CA GLU A 30 18.07 -13.86 -47.82
C GLU A 30 17.48 -13.91 -49.22
N SER A 31 16.25 -13.38 -49.38
CA SER A 31 15.56 -13.31 -50.66
C SER A 31 16.09 -12.21 -51.58
N ASN A 32 16.66 -11.12 -51.03
CA ASN A 32 17.11 -9.95 -51.77
C ASN A 32 18.60 -9.67 -51.56
N LYS A 33 19.47 -10.54 -52.09
CA LYS A 33 20.93 -10.43 -51.93
C LYS A 33 21.58 -9.19 -52.57
N ASN A 34 20.90 -8.53 -53.52
CA ASN A 34 21.45 -7.38 -54.25
C ASN A 34 20.52 -6.16 -54.15
N LEU A 35 20.51 -5.56 -52.96
CA LEU A 35 19.63 -4.43 -52.60
C LEU A 35 19.95 -3.15 -53.37
N THR A 36 21.20 -2.94 -53.75
CA THR A 36 21.70 -1.69 -54.35
C THR A 36 21.13 -1.41 -55.74
N ASN A 37 20.62 -2.44 -56.42
CA ASN A 37 20.08 -2.31 -57.78
C ASN A 37 18.63 -1.80 -57.81
N SER A 38 17.97 -1.65 -56.66
CA SER A 38 16.59 -1.18 -56.58
C SER A 38 16.41 -0.20 -55.42
N PRO A 39 16.14 1.09 -55.70
CA PRO A 39 15.85 2.08 -54.67
C PRO A 39 14.69 1.69 -53.75
N ASN A 40 13.71 0.92 -54.25
CA ASN A 40 12.59 0.45 -53.46
C ASN A 40 13.04 -0.57 -52.39
N LEU A 41 13.92 -1.51 -52.75
CA LEU A 41 14.45 -2.49 -51.79
C LEU A 41 15.26 -1.82 -50.67
N ILE A 42 16.01 -0.77 -50.99
CA ILE A 42 16.76 0.01 -50.00
C ILE A 42 15.82 0.67 -48.98
N VAL A 43 14.71 1.27 -49.45
CA VAL A 43 13.72 1.89 -48.57
C VAL A 43 13.01 0.85 -47.70
N GLN A 44 12.66 -0.31 -48.26
CA GLN A 44 12.04 -1.41 -47.51
C GLN A 44 12.98 -1.93 -46.42
N TYR A 45 14.24 -2.19 -46.76
CA TYR A 45 15.27 -2.58 -45.80
C TYR A 45 15.38 -1.59 -44.64
N SER A 46 15.48 -0.29 -44.95
CA SER A 46 15.60 0.75 -43.92
C SER A 46 14.38 0.80 -42.98
N ARG A 47 13.17 0.55 -43.49
CA ARG A 47 11.96 0.48 -42.66
C ARG A 47 11.98 -0.73 -41.72
N MET A 48 12.36 -1.89 -42.22
CA MET A 48 12.45 -3.12 -41.42
C MET A 48 13.54 -2.99 -40.34
N GLU A 49 14.69 -2.37 -40.69
CA GLU A 49 15.75 -2.06 -39.73
C GLU A 49 15.29 -1.09 -38.63
N GLN A 50 14.52 -0.06 -38.99
CA GLN A 50 13.92 0.87 -38.02
C GLN A 50 12.92 0.17 -37.10
N GLU A 51 12.13 -0.78 -37.62
CA GLU A 51 11.17 -1.54 -36.84
C GLU A 51 11.85 -2.44 -35.80
N VAL A 52 12.90 -3.17 -36.19
CA VAL A 52 13.76 -3.93 -35.28
C VAL A 52 14.37 -3.02 -34.21
N SER A 53 14.90 -1.86 -34.61
CA SER A 53 15.50 -0.89 -33.69
C SER A 53 14.49 -0.37 -32.66
N LEU A 54 13.26 -0.07 -33.09
CA LEU A 54 12.17 0.37 -32.22
C LEU A 54 11.81 -0.69 -31.19
N HIS A 55 11.63 -1.95 -31.63
CA HIS A 55 11.32 -3.05 -30.72
C HIS A 55 12.44 -3.31 -29.72
N ASN A 56 13.70 -3.23 -30.16
CA ASN A 56 14.86 -3.37 -29.28
C ASN A 56 14.92 -2.24 -28.24
N GLN A 57 14.68 -0.99 -28.64
CA GLN A 57 14.65 0.14 -27.71
C GLN A 57 13.54 0.00 -26.66
N LEU A 58 12.35 -0.45 -27.07
CA LEU A 58 11.25 -0.74 -26.15
C LEU A 58 11.61 -1.88 -25.19
N TYR A 59 12.26 -2.94 -25.67
CA TYR A 59 12.70 -4.06 -24.85
C TYR A 59 13.69 -3.62 -23.76
N ILE A 60 14.71 -2.84 -24.12
CA ILE A 60 15.69 -2.29 -23.18
C ILE A 60 14.98 -1.43 -22.13
N THR A 61 14.14 -0.49 -22.58
CA THR A 61 13.43 0.43 -21.68
C THR A 61 12.53 -0.31 -20.69
N LEU A 62 11.79 -1.33 -21.14
CA LEU A 62 10.93 -2.14 -20.27
C LEU A 62 11.75 -3.02 -19.30
N SER A 63 12.92 -3.50 -19.73
CA SER A 63 13.84 -4.25 -18.88
C SER A 63 14.37 -3.38 -17.74
N ASP A 64 14.78 -2.14 -18.05
CA ASP A 64 15.23 -1.17 -17.05
C ASP A 64 14.11 -0.83 -16.05
N GLN A 65 12.89 -0.60 -16.55
CA GLN A 65 11.72 -0.35 -15.70
C GLN A 65 11.40 -1.54 -14.78
N LEU A 66 11.58 -2.77 -15.26
CA LEU A 66 11.38 -3.97 -14.45
C LEU A 66 12.41 -4.04 -13.32
N GLU A 67 13.67 -3.74 -13.59
CA GLU A 67 14.72 -3.72 -12.55
C GLU A 67 14.47 -2.63 -11.51
N ILE A 68 14.06 -1.42 -11.92
CA ILE A 68 13.66 -0.36 -11.00
C ILE A 68 12.49 -0.83 -10.12
N ALA A 69 11.47 -1.45 -10.71
CA ALA A 69 10.32 -1.96 -9.97
C ALA A 69 10.69 -3.05 -8.94
N LYS A 70 11.68 -3.91 -9.24
CA LYS A 70 12.21 -4.91 -8.30
C LYS A 70 12.97 -4.26 -7.13
N ILE A 71 13.76 -3.22 -7.41
CA ILE A 71 14.49 -2.45 -6.39
C ILE A 71 13.49 -1.77 -5.44
N ASP A 72 12.46 -1.12 -5.98
CA ASP A 72 11.42 -0.45 -5.19
C ASP A 72 10.61 -1.42 -4.33
N GLU A 73 10.27 -2.60 -4.86
CA GLU A 73 9.60 -3.67 -4.09
C GLU A 73 10.46 -4.09 -2.89
N LYS A 74 11.78 -4.24 -3.07
CA LYS A 74 12.70 -4.57 -1.99
C LYS A 74 12.83 -3.43 -0.97
N ASN A 75 12.93 -2.17 -1.42
CA ASN A 75 13.07 -1.01 -0.53
C ASN A 75 11.79 -0.74 0.30
N ASN A 76 10.61 -0.89 -0.29
CA ASN A 76 9.32 -0.65 0.38
C ASN A 76 8.94 -1.75 1.40
N THR A 77 9.65 -2.88 1.46
CA THR A 77 9.47 -3.82 2.58
C THR A 77 9.98 -3.27 3.92
N SER A 78 10.73 -2.17 3.91
CA SER A 78 11.22 -1.46 5.10
C SER A 78 10.35 -0.24 5.47
N THR A 79 9.03 -0.27 5.29
CA THR A 79 8.16 0.90 5.56
C THR A 79 7.76 1.05 7.04
N VAL A 80 8.03 0.07 7.90
CA VAL A 80 7.83 0.23 9.36
C VAL A 80 9.17 0.55 10.01
N PHE A 81 9.46 1.84 10.13
CA PHE A 81 10.48 2.31 11.07
C PHE A 81 9.83 2.38 12.45
N ILE A 82 10.26 1.51 13.37
CA ILE A 82 9.90 1.63 14.79
C ILE A 82 10.63 2.88 15.31
N LEU A 83 9.92 4.02 15.39
CA LEU A 83 10.45 5.28 15.93
C LEU A 83 10.57 5.24 17.45
N ASP A 84 9.67 4.51 18.11
CA ASP A 84 9.73 4.24 19.54
C ASP A 84 9.21 2.84 19.83
N SER A 85 9.85 2.17 20.79
CA SER A 85 9.46 0.84 21.23
C SER A 85 8.20 0.93 22.11
N PRO A 86 7.29 -0.06 22.06
CA PRO A 86 6.05 0.00 22.83
C PRO A 86 6.35 0.09 24.33
N HIS A 87 5.96 1.19 24.96
CA HIS A 87 6.11 1.38 26.39
C HIS A 87 4.88 0.85 27.13
N ILE A 88 5.10 0.00 28.14
CA ILE A 88 4.02 -0.50 28.99
C ILE A 88 3.67 0.62 29.99
N ILE A 89 2.48 1.20 29.84
CA ILE A 89 2.01 2.26 30.73
C ILE A 89 1.65 1.61 32.07
N SER A 90 2.36 1.98 33.15
CA SER A 90 2.19 1.39 34.49
C SER A 90 0.91 1.84 35.23
N TYR A 91 0.09 2.72 34.63
CA TYR A 91 -1.16 3.17 35.22
C TYR A 91 -2.33 2.91 34.28
N LYS A 92 -3.45 2.47 34.85
CA LYS A 92 -4.70 2.26 34.12
C LYS A 92 -5.38 3.61 33.88
N ALA A 93 -5.61 3.98 32.62
CA ALA A 93 -6.42 5.15 32.31
C ALA A 93 -7.90 4.88 32.66
N GLY A 94 -8.44 5.63 33.63
CA GLY A 94 -9.82 5.49 34.11
C GLY A 94 -9.99 6.01 35.55
N ARG A 95 -11.24 6.16 36.00
CA ARG A 95 -11.56 6.55 37.39
C ARG A 95 -11.06 5.46 38.35
N GLY A 96 -10.35 5.84 39.40
CA GLY A 96 -9.71 4.90 40.32
C GLY A 96 -10.75 4.05 41.07
N PHE A 97 -10.38 2.80 41.41
CA PHE A 97 -11.23 1.94 42.24
C PHE A 97 -11.60 2.60 43.57
N LEU A 98 -10.64 3.31 44.18
CA LEU A 98 -10.85 4.07 45.41
C LEU A 98 -11.83 5.24 45.23
N GLU A 99 -11.76 5.97 44.11
CA GLU A 99 -12.70 7.07 43.82
C GLU A 99 -14.14 6.56 43.68
N SER A 100 -14.29 5.36 43.11
CA SER A 100 -15.60 4.70 42.98
C SER A 100 -16.16 4.26 44.33
N ILE A 101 -15.30 3.74 45.21
CA ILE A 101 -15.67 3.37 46.59
C ILE A 101 -16.08 4.61 47.40
N ILE A 102 -15.30 5.68 47.33
CA ILE A 102 -15.59 6.93 48.06
C ILE A 102 -16.95 7.49 47.63
N ALA A 103 -17.23 7.53 46.32
CA ALA A 103 -18.51 7.99 45.80
C ALA A 103 -19.69 7.14 46.30
N LEU A 104 -19.53 5.81 46.37
CA LEU A 104 -20.55 4.91 46.90
C LEU A 104 -20.87 5.20 48.37
N PHE A 105 -19.84 5.43 49.20
CA PHE A 105 -20.02 5.75 50.62
C PHE A 105 -20.75 7.09 50.82
N ILE A 106 -20.44 8.11 50.00
CA ILE A 106 -21.11 9.42 50.07
C ILE A 106 -22.61 9.26 49.73
N ILE A 107 -22.94 8.50 48.70
CA ILE A 107 -24.32 8.24 48.30
C ILE A 107 -25.08 7.49 49.41
N LEU A 108 -24.46 6.45 49.97
CA LEU A 108 -25.07 5.67 51.06
C LEU A 108 -25.32 6.53 52.30
N PHE A 109 -24.35 7.36 52.67
CA PHE A 109 -24.47 8.28 53.80
C PHE A 109 -25.61 9.27 53.62
N ALA A 110 -25.74 9.86 52.43
CA ALA A 110 -26.85 10.76 52.10
C ALA A 110 -28.22 10.07 52.22
N LEU A 111 -28.33 8.82 51.76
CA LEU A 111 -29.58 8.04 51.89
C LEU A 111 -29.94 7.76 53.35
N ILE A 112 -28.94 7.46 54.20
CA ILE A 112 -29.16 7.23 55.63
C ILE A 112 -29.66 8.51 56.30
N LEU A 113 -29.05 9.67 56.01
CA LEU A 113 -29.52 10.95 56.56
C LEU A 113 -30.96 11.27 56.15
N VAL A 114 -31.31 11.03 54.89
CA VAL A 114 -32.68 11.20 54.40
C VAL A 114 -33.64 10.26 55.11
N PHE A 115 -33.26 8.99 55.29
CA PHE A 115 -34.07 8.00 56.00
C PHE A 115 -34.26 8.36 57.48
N GLU A 116 -33.21 8.83 58.15
CA GLU A 116 -33.28 9.26 59.54
C GLU A 116 -34.16 10.50 59.71
N ALA A 117 -34.02 11.49 58.82
CA ALA A 117 -34.87 12.67 58.78
C ALA A 117 -36.35 12.30 58.55
N TYR A 118 -36.60 11.32 57.67
CA TYR A 118 -37.94 10.80 57.41
C TYR A 118 -38.54 10.11 58.64
N ASN A 119 -37.77 9.27 59.34
CA ASN A 119 -38.26 8.55 60.52
C ASN A 119 -38.48 9.46 61.74
N LYS A 120 -37.65 10.50 61.92
CA LYS A 120 -37.75 11.44 63.04
C LYS A 120 -38.74 12.60 62.79
N ARG A 121 -39.40 12.64 61.63
CA ARG A 121 -40.37 13.70 61.29
C ARG A 121 -41.49 13.84 62.33
N ASP A 122 -41.93 12.74 62.93
CA ASP A 122 -43.07 12.74 63.86
C ASP A 122 -42.69 13.19 65.28
N GLN A 123 -41.39 13.14 65.64
CA GLN A 123 -40.89 13.60 66.94
C GLN A 123 -40.69 15.12 67.02
N LEU A 124 -40.49 15.79 65.88
CA LEU A 124 -40.31 17.25 65.79
C LEU A 124 -41.59 18.04 66.09
N PHE A 125 -42.77 17.41 65.99
CA PHE A 125 -44.06 18.08 66.22
C PHE A 125 -44.55 18.02 67.69
N TYR A 126 -43.92 17.24 68.57
CA TYR A 126 -44.34 17.10 69.97
C TYR A 126 -43.71 18.11 70.95
N LEU A 127 -42.72 18.89 70.52
CA LEU A 127 -42.12 19.96 71.34
C LEU A 127 -42.78 21.33 71.14
N LYS A 128 -43.92 21.38 70.45
CA LYS A 128 -44.71 22.59 70.22
C LYS A 128 -46.14 22.43 70.75
N ARG A 129 -46.28 22.24 72.06
CA ARG A 129 -47.47 22.62 72.81
C ARG A 129 -47.11 22.92 74.26
#